data_AF-A0A8T5R9J1-F1
#
_entry.id   AF-A0A8T5R9J1-F1
#
_cell.length_a   1.000
_cell.length_b   1.000
_cell.length_c   1.000
_cell.angle_alpha   90.00
_cell.angle_beta   90.00
_cell.angle_gamma   90.00
#
_symmetry.space_group_name_H-M   'P 1'
#
loop_
_entity.id
_entity.type
_entity.pdbx_description
1 polymer ?
#
loop_
_entity_poly.entity_id
_entity_poly.type
_entity_poly.pdbx_seq_one_letter_code
_entity_poly.pdbx_strand_id
1 'polypeptide(L)'
;MPKVDSRKPKRVNIKKERQKLIKEKRKSYPEQEINIDKKSTKKIDIRLEKETKLYWVRAITAVLSGLLGRLLLGIFGIWLFIWMLCFWFLTPFFVSFIILKYKYDKEEWNWKNIIKPGIGIFFLLFMIITVVTHTFLAFI
;
A
#
# COMPACT_ATOMS: atom_id res chain seq x y z
N MET A 1 -63.89 48.40 -24.48
CA MET A 1 -63.68 47.21 -23.61
C MET A 1 -62.18 46.94 -23.51
N PRO A 2 -61.57 46.95 -22.31
CA PRO A 2 -60.13 46.68 -22.16
C PRO A 2 -59.83 45.18 -22.17
N LYS A 3 -58.74 44.76 -22.85
CA LYS A 3 -58.27 43.37 -22.92
C LYS A 3 -57.58 42.98 -21.61
N VAL A 4 -58.04 41.90 -20.98
CA VAL A 4 -57.46 41.32 -19.77
C VAL A 4 -56.18 40.56 -20.14
N ASP A 5 -55.05 41.01 -19.60
CA ASP A 5 -53.73 40.42 -19.82
C ASP A 5 -53.60 39.08 -19.07
N SER A 6 -53.39 37.98 -19.79
CA SER A 6 -53.51 36.59 -19.28
C SER A 6 -52.17 35.93 -18.93
N ARG A 7 -51.17 36.69 -18.51
CA ARG A 7 -49.86 36.15 -18.13
C ARG A 7 -49.68 36.08 -16.61
N LYS A 8 -50.39 35.15 -15.96
CA LYS A 8 -50.04 34.77 -14.58
C LYS A 8 -48.79 33.87 -14.60
N PRO A 9 -47.72 34.20 -13.86
CA PRO A 9 -46.56 33.31 -13.75
C PRO A 9 -47.00 32.00 -13.06
N LYS A 10 -46.77 30.88 -13.74
CA LYS A 10 -47.00 29.53 -13.19
C LYS A 10 -46.17 29.43 -11.91
N ARG A 11 -46.80 29.16 -10.75
CA ARG A 11 -46.08 28.89 -9.50
C ARG A 11 -45.31 27.58 -9.65
N VAL A 12 -44.06 27.66 -10.08
CA VAL A 12 -43.19 26.50 -10.23
C VAL A 12 -42.79 26.02 -8.84
N ASN A 13 -43.12 24.77 -8.52
CA ASN A 13 -42.72 24.17 -7.27
C ASN A 13 -41.24 23.76 -7.37
N ILE A 14 -40.35 24.66 -6.94
CA ILE A 14 -38.89 24.55 -7.01
C ILE A 14 -38.39 23.19 -6.50
N LYS A 15 -39.05 22.63 -5.48
CA LYS A 15 -38.69 21.32 -4.90
C LYS A 15 -38.93 20.17 -5.89
N LYS A 16 -40.03 20.20 -6.64
CA LYS A 16 -40.36 19.18 -7.65
C LYS A 16 -39.45 19.30 -8.88
N GLU A 17 -39.10 20.52 -9.26
CA GLU A 17 -38.23 20.77 -10.41
C GLU A 17 -36.78 20.35 -10.12
N ARG A 18 -36.26 20.66 -8.94
CA ARG A 18 -34.95 20.16 -8.48
C ARG A 18 -34.87 18.64 -8.48
N GLN A 19 -35.92 17.96 -8.03
CA GLN A 19 -35.96 16.49 -8.04
C GLN A 19 -35.96 15.92 -9.47
N LYS A 20 -36.66 16.56 -10.41
CA LYS A 20 -36.61 16.19 -11.83
C LYS A 20 -35.21 16.35 -12.42
N LEU A 21 -34.58 17.50 -12.18
CA LEU A 21 -33.23 17.81 -12.69
C LEU A 21 -32.16 16.85 -12.13
N ILE A 22 -32.25 16.48 -10.84
CA ILE A 22 -31.36 15.48 -10.24
C ILE A 22 -31.58 14.09 -10.86
N LYS A 23 -32.84 13.73 -11.13
CA LYS A 23 -33.19 12.44 -11.75
C LYS A 23 -32.75 12.36 -13.22
N GLU A 24 -32.80 13.47 -13.95
CA GLU A 24 -32.26 13.60 -15.31
C GLU A 24 -30.72 13.60 -15.34
N LYS A 25 -30.07 14.30 -14.41
CA LYS A 25 -28.61 14.23 -14.25
C LYS A 25 -28.13 12.81 -13.91
N ARG A 26 -28.84 12.08 -13.04
CA ARG A 26 -28.51 10.68 -12.73
C ARG A 26 -28.74 9.73 -13.91
N LYS A 27 -29.69 10.03 -14.80
CA LYS A 27 -29.92 9.26 -16.04
C LYS A 27 -28.87 9.51 -17.12
N SER A 28 -28.23 10.68 -17.12
CA SER A 28 -27.18 11.01 -18.10
C SER A 28 -25.79 10.49 -17.72
N TYR A 29 -25.57 10.13 -16.44
CA TYR A 29 -24.29 9.61 -15.94
C TYR A 29 -24.43 8.32 -15.10
N PRO A 30 -25.01 7.21 -15.61
CA PRO A 30 -25.34 6.09 -14.74
C PRO A 30 -24.21 5.08 -14.50
N GLU A 31 -23.16 5.01 -15.34
CA GLU A 31 -22.26 3.83 -15.32
C GLU A 31 -20.76 4.09 -15.35
N GLN A 32 -20.29 5.24 -15.83
CA GLN A 32 -18.84 5.47 -15.94
C GLN A 32 -18.22 5.85 -14.58
N GLU A 33 -18.79 6.77 -13.82
CA GLU A 33 -18.24 7.19 -12.52
C GLU A 33 -18.24 6.05 -11.48
N ILE A 34 -19.33 5.29 -11.37
CA ILE A 34 -19.44 4.18 -10.40
C ILE A 34 -18.44 3.05 -10.70
N ASN A 35 -18.16 2.78 -11.98
CA ASN A 35 -17.17 1.78 -12.37
C ASN A 35 -15.72 2.30 -12.21
N ILE A 36 -15.48 3.60 -12.41
CA ILE A 36 -14.19 4.23 -12.14
C ILE A 36 -13.86 4.16 -10.64
N ASP A 37 -14.83 4.46 -9.78
CA ASP A 37 -14.67 4.37 -8.33
C ASP A 37 -14.43 2.93 -7.86
N LYS A 38 -15.23 1.96 -8.30
CA LYS A 38 -15.00 0.54 -7.97
C LYS A 38 -13.64 0.03 -8.46
N LYS A 39 -13.17 0.51 -9.62
CA LYS A 39 -11.86 0.13 -10.17
C LYS A 39 -10.72 0.80 -9.41
N SER A 40 -10.90 2.02 -8.91
CA SER A 40 -9.92 2.71 -8.08
C SER A 40 -9.80 2.06 -6.70
N THR A 41 -10.91 1.65 -6.07
CA THR A 41 -10.88 0.92 -4.78
C THR A 41 -10.14 -0.41 -4.93
N LYS A 42 -10.44 -1.19 -5.98
CA LYS A 42 -9.74 -2.45 -6.24
C LYS A 42 -8.23 -2.27 -6.42
N LYS A 43 -7.77 -1.20 -7.08
CA LYS A 43 -6.34 -0.91 -7.23
C LYS A 43 -5.67 -0.59 -5.88
N ILE A 44 -6.36 0.15 -5.02
CA ILE A 44 -5.89 0.47 -3.66
C ILE A 44 -5.78 -0.81 -2.83
N ASP A 45 -6.79 -1.66 -2.86
CA ASP A 45 -6.81 -2.93 -2.11
C ASP A 45 -5.68 -3.87 -2.56
N ILE A 46 -5.48 -4.01 -3.87
CA ILE A 46 -4.38 -4.80 -4.44
C ILE A 46 -3.03 -4.25 -3.96
N ARG A 47 -2.84 -2.93 -4.00
CA ARG A 47 -1.60 -2.30 -3.53
C ARG A 47 -1.36 -2.57 -2.04
N LEU A 48 -2.40 -2.43 -1.22
CA LEU A 48 -2.33 -2.66 0.22
C LEU A 48 -1.95 -4.11 0.53
N GLU A 49 -2.51 -5.07 -0.21
CA GLU A 49 -2.19 -6.49 -0.06
C GLU A 49 -0.72 -6.78 -0.43
N LYS A 50 -0.23 -6.19 -1.52
CA LYS A 50 1.18 -6.31 -1.94
C LYS A 50 2.14 -5.72 -0.89
N GLU A 51 1.84 -4.53 -0.37
CA GLU A 51 2.63 -3.87 0.69
C GLU A 51 2.64 -4.70 1.98
N THR A 52 1.49 -5.27 2.36
CA THR A 52 1.36 -6.16 3.53
C THR A 52 2.20 -7.43 3.36
N LYS A 53 2.19 -8.08 2.19
CA LYS A 53 3.05 -9.25 1.93
C LYS A 53 4.52 -8.90 2.04
N LEU A 54 4.95 -7.78 1.45
CA LEU A 54 6.33 -7.30 1.54
C LEU A 54 6.75 -6.99 2.99
N TYR A 55 5.85 -6.43 3.78
CA TYR A 55 6.07 -6.19 5.21
C TYR A 55 6.36 -7.48 5.97
N TRP A 56 5.53 -8.52 5.80
CA TRP A 56 5.73 -9.81 6.46
C TRP A 56 7.01 -10.51 6.01
N VAL A 57 7.31 -10.47 4.72
CA VAL A 57 8.56 -11.03 4.20
C VAL A 57 9.77 -10.34 4.84
N ARG A 58 9.73 -9.02 5.02
CA ARG A 58 10.80 -8.30 5.72
C ARG A 58 10.93 -8.71 7.17
N ALA A 59 9.82 -8.87 7.88
CA ALA A 59 9.86 -9.33 9.27
C ALA A 59 10.57 -10.70 9.37
N ILE A 60 10.21 -11.64 8.51
CA ILE A 60 10.84 -12.97 8.45
C ILE A 60 12.33 -12.86 8.08
N THR A 61 12.65 -12.06 7.08
CA THR A 61 14.03 -11.85 6.64
C THR A 61 14.90 -11.23 7.73
N ALA A 62 14.36 -10.29 8.51
CA ALA A 62 15.07 -9.66 9.62
C ALA A 62 15.46 -10.69 10.68
N VAL A 63 14.51 -11.54 11.05
CA VAL A 63 14.73 -12.63 12.02
C VAL A 63 15.79 -13.59 11.50
N LEU A 64 15.64 -14.06 10.25
CA LEU A 64 16.59 -14.99 9.64
C LEU A 64 17.98 -14.37 9.50
N SER A 65 18.10 -13.15 8.98
CA SER A 65 19.40 -12.51 8.78
C SER A 65 20.11 -12.20 10.10
N GLY A 66 19.38 -11.83 11.17
CA GLY A 66 19.94 -11.63 12.50
C GLY A 66 20.46 -12.92 13.12
N LEU A 67 19.66 -14.00 13.03
CA LEU A 67 20.08 -15.34 13.47
C LEU A 67 21.30 -15.81 12.68
N LEU A 68 21.27 -15.79 11.35
CA LEU A 68 22.36 -16.30 10.52
C LEU A 68 23.63 -15.48 10.70
N GLY A 69 23.52 -14.15 10.75
CA GLY A 69 24.66 -13.24 10.89
C GLY A 69 25.42 -13.45 12.19
N ARG A 70 24.70 -13.65 13.30
CA ARG A 70 25.33 -13.86 14.60
C ARG A 70 25.69 -15.31 14.88
N LEU A 71 24.80 -16.26 14.56
CA LEU A 71 24.94 -17.67 14.94
C LEU A 71 25.84 -18.46 13.98
N LEU A 72 25.70 -18.27 12.67
CA LEU A 72 26.53 -19.01 11.70
C LEU A 72 27.86 -18.31 11.41
N LEU A 73 27.83 -16.98 11.27
CA LEU A 73 29.01 -16.22 10.85
C LEU A 73 29.76 -15.55 12.00
N GLY A 74 29.19 -15.55 13.21
CA GLY A 74 29.86 -14.99 14.40
C GLY A 74 30.10 -13.48 14.34
N ILE A 75 29.45 -12.76 13.42
CA ILE A 75 29.76 -11.36 13.12
C ILE A 75 29.29 -10.44 14.25
N PHE A 76 30.01 -9.34 14.49
CA PHE A 76 29.69 -8.34 15.52
C PHE A 76 29.97 -6.90 15.05
N GLY A 77 29.33 -5.92 15.71
CA GLY A 77 29.57 -4.49 15.50
C GLY A 77 29.27 -4.03 14.06
N ILE A 78 30.22 -3.31 13.46
CA ILE A 78 30.07 -2.69 12.13
C ILE A 78 29.83 -3.72 11.03
N TRP A 79 30.44 -4.91 11.13
CA TRP A 79 30.30 -5.96 10.14
C TRP A 79 28.88 -6.55 10.13
N LEU A 80 28.25 -6.62 11.29
CA LEU A 80 26.87 -7.07 11.41
C LEU A 80 25.90 -6.02 10.85
N PHE A 81 26.23 -4.73 11.00
CA PHE A 81 25.50 -3.66 10.37
C PHE A 81 25.59 -3.72 8.84
N ILE A 82 26.79 -3.96 8.28
CA ILE A 82 26.97 -4.18 6.83
C ILE A 82 26.18 -5.41 6.36
N TRP A 83 26.20 -6.50 7.12
CA TRP A 83 25.42 -7.70 6.84
C TRP A 83 23.92 -7.41 6.77
N MET A 84 23.39 -6.68 7.75
CA MET A 84 22.01 -6.22 7.76
C MET A 84 21.67 -5.38 6.53
N LEU A 85 22.54 -4.44 6.13
CA LEU A 85 22.34 -3.61 4.95
C LEU A 85 22.28 -4.46 3.67
N CYS A 86 23.15 -5.47 3.53
CA CYS A 86 23.10 -6.41 2.41
C CYS A 86 21.72 -7.07 2.33
N PHE A 87 21.21 -7.63 3.43
CA PHE A 87 19.88 -8.25 3.42
C PHE A 87 18.77 -7.24 3.18
N TRP A 88 18.90 -6.03 3.69
CA TRP A 88 17.92 -4.98 3.49
C TRP A 88 17.79 -4.57 2.02
N PHE A 89 18.92 -4.47 1.29
CA PHE A 89 18.91 -4.15 -0.13
C PHE A 89 18.63 -5.36 -1.02
N LEU A 90 19.20 -6.53 -0.77
CA LEU A 90 19.05 -7.68 -1.66
C LEU A 90 17.66 -8.33 -1.57
N THR A 91 17.15 -8.53 -0.35
CA THR A 91 15.94 -9.33 -0.13
C THR A 91 14.69 -8.78 -0.83
N PRO A 92 14.35 -7.48 -0.77
CA PRO A 92 13.14 -7.00 -1.42
C PRO A 92 13.20 -7.10 -2.95
N PHE A 93 14.40 -7.10 -3.55
CA PHE A 93 14.58 -7.39 -4.97
C PHE A 93 14.33 -8.87 -5.26
N PHE A 94 14.99 -9.75 -4.51
CA PHE A 94 14.83 -11.21 -4.67
C PHE A 94 13.38 -11.65 -4.50
N VAL A 95 12.70 -11.16 -3.48
CA VAL A 95 11.30 -11.50 -3.17
C VAL A 95 10.37 -11.01 -4.27
N SER A 96 10.60 -9.81 -4.79
CA SER A 96 9.77 -9.23 -5.86
C SER A 96 9.84 -10.05 -7.15
N PHE A 97 11.02 -10.55 -7.51
CA PHE A 97 11.22 -11.32 -8.74
C PHE A 97 10.92 -12.81 -8.60
N ILE A 98 11.39 -13.44 -7.53
CA ILE A 98 11.36 -14.91 -7.39
C ILE A 98 10.06 -15.39 -6.75
N ILE A 99 9.64 -14.75 -5.65
CA ILE A 99 8.50 -15.21 -4.85
C ILE A 99 7.20 -14.64 -5.40
N LEU A 100 7.14 -13.31 -5.53
CA LEU A 100 5.90 -12.62 -5.90
C LEU A 100 5.69 -12.60 -7.42
N LYS A 101 6.72 -12.95 -8.21
CA LYS A 101 6.71 -12.97 -9.69
C LYS A 101 5.90 -11.80 -10.26
N TYR A 102 6.07 -10.60 -9.70
CA TYR A 102 5.31 -9.46 -10.17
C TYR A 102 5.65 -9.24 -11.63
N LYS A 103 4.62 -9.23 -12.50
CA LYS A 103 4.81 -8.79 -13.89
C LYS A 103 5.46 -7.42 -13.82
N TYR A 104 6.61 -7.29 -14.46
CA TYR A 104 7.37 -6.05 -14.46
C TYR A 104 6.51 -4.94 -15.07
N ASP A 105 5.99 -4.06 -14.22
CA ASP A 105 5.20 -2.90 -14.62
C ASP A 105 5.92 -1.64 -14.13
N LYS A 106 6.44 -0.84 -15.07
CA LYS A 106 7.32 0.31 -14.80
C LYS A 106 6.68 1.33 -13.84
N GLU A 107 5.35 1.42 -13.81
CA GLU A 107 4.62 2.35 -12.93
C GLU A 107 4.51 1.83 -11.48
N GLU A 108 4.38 0.51 -11.29
CA GLU A 108 4.38 -0.09 -9.95
C GLU A 108 5.82 -0.22 -9.40
N TRP A 109 6.81 -0.41 -10.29
CA TRP A 109 8.19 -0.73 -9.97
C TRP A 109 9.06 0.52 -9.75
N ASN A 110 8.75 1.28 -8.71
CA ASN A 110 9.62 2.34 -8.20
C ASN A 110 10.45 1.80 -7.02
N TRP A 111 11.77 1.99 -7.04
CA TRP A 111 12.68 1.60 -5.95
C TRP A 111 12.18 2.08 -4.58
N LYS A 112 11.55 3.26 -4.54
CA LYS A 112 10.92 3.80 -3.33
C LYS A 112 9.79 2.92 -2.80
N ASN A 113 8.96 2.35 -3.66
CA ASN A 113 7.83 1.50 -3.27
C ASN A 113 8.28 0.11 -2.82
N ILE A 114 9.44 -0.36 -3.28
CA ILE A 114 10.03 -1.64 -2.88
C ILE A 114 10.81 -1.50 -1.56
N ILE A 115 11.49 -0.37 -1.38
CA ILE A 115 12.38 -0.16 -0.23
C ILE A 115 11.64 0.40 0.99
N LYS A 116 10.61 1.23 0.82
CA LYS A 116 9.91 1.85 1.96
C LYS A 116 9.11 0.88 2.85
N PRO A 117 8.34 -0.09 2.31
CA PRO A 117 7.44 -0.89 3.14
C PRO A 117 8.21 -1.72 4.17
N GLY A 118 7.83 -1.63 5.45
CA GLY A 118 8.39 -2.50 6.49
C GLY A 118 9.87 -2.28 6.81
N ILE A 119 10.39 -1.07 6.65
CA ILE A 119 11.79 -0.77 7.00
C ILE A 119 12.00 -0.77 8.51
N GLY A 120 11.11 -0.11 9.25
CA GLY A 120 11.21 -0.02 10.71
C GLY A 120 11.13 -1.40 11.36
N ILE A 121 10.18 -2.23 10.92
CA ILE A 121 10.02 -3.59 11.46
C ILE A 121 11.24 -4.46 11.18
N PHE A 122 11.87 -4.31 10.00
CA PHE A 122 13.06 -5.06 9.65
C PHE A 122 14.21 -4.72 10.61
N PHE A 123 14.53 -3.43 10.78
CA PHE A 123 15.59 -3.00 11.68
C PHE A 123 15.31 -3.41 13.13
N LEU A 124 14.08 -3.22 13.62
CA LEU A 124 13.72 -3.52 15.00
C LEU A 124 13.82 -5.01 15.30
N LEU A 125 13.24 -5.89 14.46
CA LEU A 125 13.33 -7.34 14.66
C LEU A 125 14.76 -7.85 14.52
N PHE A 126 15.52 -7.34 13.55
CA PHE A 126 16.92 -7.71 13.39
C PHE A 126 17.73 -7.39 14.65
N MET A 127 17.55 -6.19 15.19
CA MET A 127 18.23 -5.75 16.41
C MET A 127 17.86 -6.62 17.61
N ILE A 128 16.56 -6.82 17.86
CA ILE A 128 16.08 -7.63 18.99
C ILE A 128 16.64 -9.05 18.90
N ILE A 129 16.46 -9.71 17.75
CA ILE A 129 16.90 -11.09 17.55
C ILE A 129 18.42 -11.19 17.71
N THR A 130 19.18 -10.27 17.12
CA THR A 130 20.64 -10.35 17.20
C THR A 130 21.14 -10.10 18.61
N VAL A 131 20.56 -9.15 19.35
CA VAL A 131 20.91 -8.92 20.75
C VAL A 131 20.58 -10.14 21.59
N VAL A 132 19.37 -10.71 21.43
CA VAL A 132 18.95 -11.92 22.16
C VAL A 132 19.91 -13.08 21.85
N THR A 133 20.17 -13.36 20.58
CA THR A 133 21.10 -14.42 20.17
C THR A 133 22.53 -14.17 20.67
N HIS A 134 23.01 -12.92 20.61
CA HIS A 134 24.32 -12.56 21.12
C HIS A 134 24.42 -12.81 22.63
N THR A 135 23.42 -12.38 23.39
CA THR A 135 23.35 -12.60 24.83
C THR A 135 23.36 -14.10 25.15
N PHE A 136 22.51 -14.90 24.51
CA PHE A 136 22.52 -16.35 24.74
C PHE A 136 23.88 -16.99 24.44
N LEU A 137 24.53 -16.60 23.34
CA LEU A 137 25.86 -17.11 22.98
C LEU A 137 26.99 -16.62 23.90
N ALA A 138 26.84 -15.47 24.54
CA ALA A 138 27.83 -14.95 25.47
C ALA A 138 27.72 -15.58 26.88
N PHE A 139 26.55 -16.12 27.22
CA PHE A 139 26.27 -16.79 28.49
C PHE A 139 26.51 -18.30 28.47
N ILE A 140 26.57 -18.91 27.28
CA ILE A 140 26.98 -20.32 27.06
C ILE A 140 28.51 -20.37 26.98
#